data_AF-A0A5N5CUY6-F1
#
_entry.id   AF-A0A5N5CUY6-F1
#
_cell.length_a   1.000
_cell.length_b   1.000
_cell.length_c   1.000
_cell.angle_alpha   90.00
_cell.angle_beta   90.00
_cell.angle_gamma   90.00
#
_symmetry.space_group_name_H-M   'P 1'
#
loop_
_entity.id
_entity.type
_entity.pdbx_description
1 polymer ?
#
loop_
_entity_poly.entity_id
_entity_poly.type
_entity_poly.pdbx_seq_one_letter_code
_entity_poly.pdbx_strand_id
1 'polypeptide(L)'
;MSYTQEPFPNIISEQSLSRFGPDAPFRHRKVIRDWVESLFVQAGHTKLIEFSTTVELAEKRGDEWVLTLRKEIPGRDKDIWWQETFDALVVASGHYYVPFIPTIPGLIEYDQRFPGRIHHSKHYRSPELFRDKRVVVVGGSISAIDVLQDIKDVVKQPVYASLRQPLPTVGWVPFTHPRISIKKEIIRFDSDSGRIYFNDGTSLTDVDHIVFATGYNFTLPFLPNIKIPNRRIPGLYLHVFSIADPTLIFIGAVTGGFTFRAFEYQAVAAARVLAGRAALPSKDEMLQWERDRLKERGEGKPFYTLAPDWEVYFEDLRAIAGDPAPGTTGRVLPKFDKQWLKTFEEVLGIRLNWWKSETERAEAEAKGNGGERLKARL
;
A
#
# COMPACT_ATOMS: atom_id res chain seq x y z
N MET A 1 5.77 -2.32 14.46
CA MET A 1 5.89 -2.21 12.98
C MET A 1 7.32 -1.98 12.51
N SER A 2 8.20 -1.38 13.30
CA SER A 2 9.62 -1.25 12.95
C SER A 2 10.33 -2.61 12.88
N TYR A 3 11.55 -2.61 12.35
CA TYR A 3 12.46 -3.75 12.44
C TYR A 3 12.70 -4.15 13.91
N THR A 4 13.14 -5.38 14.12
CA THR A 4 13.29 -5.98 15.45
C THR A 4 14.32 -5.23 16.30
N GLN A 5 15.44 -4.83 15.71
CA GLN A 5 16.55 -4.21 16.43
C GLN A 5 16.57 -2.68 16.29
N GLU A 6 15.77 -2.13 15.37
CA GLU A 6 15.76 -0.71 15.04
C GLU A 6 14.36 -0.12 15.32
N PRO A 7 14.11 0.46 16.49
CA PRO A 7 12.85 1.15 16.76
C PRO A 7 12.72 2.42 15.91
N PHE A 8 11.48 2.86 15.65
CA PHE A 8 11.26 4.16 15.02
C PHE A 8 11.77 5.30 15.92
N PRO A 9 12.35 6.37 15.35
CA PRO A 9 12.73 7.55 16.13
C PRO A 9 11.52 8.19 16.82
N ASN A 10 11.70 8.70 18.04
CA ASN A 10 10.63 9.39 18.78
C ASN A 10 10.50 10.87 18.38
N ILE A 11 10.37 11.15 17.07
CA ILE A 11 10.25 12.50 16.53
C ILE A 11 8.81 12.73 16.03
N ILE A 12 8.05 13.53 16.77
CA ILE A 12 6.63 13.78 16.52
C ILE A 12 6.48 15.12 15.78
N SER A 13 5.64 15.15 14.75
CA SER A 13 5.33 16.41 14.03
C SER A 13 4.39 17.29 14.84
N GLU A 14 4.44 18.61 14.64
CA GLU A 14 3.50 19.55 15.25
C GLU A 14 2.04 19.16 15.00
N GLN A 15 1.73 18.71 13.78
CA GLN A 15 0.38 18.25 13.42
C GLN A 15 -0.02 17.01 14.22
N SER A 16 0.87 16.03 14.38
CA SER A 16 0.59 14.82 15.18
C SER A 16 0.47 15.15 16.67
N LEU A 17 1.33 16.04 17.17
CA LEU A 17 1.31 16.52 18.56
C LEU A 17 0.00 17.24 18.87
N SER A 18 -0.43 18.15 17.99
CA SER A 18 -1.69 18.88 18.11
C SER A 18 -2.91 17.95 18.07
N ARG A 19 -2.90 16.92 17.22
CA ARG A 19 -4.05 16.02 17.05
C ARG A 19 -4.14 14.92 18.11
N PHE A 20 -3.01 14.38 18.55
CA PHE A 20 -2.96 13.13 19.33
C PHE A 20 -2.15 13.23 20.63
N GLY A 21 -1.55 14.39 20.91
CA GLY A 21 -0.76 14.61 22.12
C GLY A 21 0.69 14.10 22.04
N PRO A 22 1.45 14.21 23.15
CA PRO A 22 2.87 13.89 23.19
C PRO A 22 3.18 12.40 23.02
N ASP A 23 2.21 11.52 23.25
CA ASP A 23 2.35 10.07 23.10
C ASP A 23 1.88 9.57 21.71
N ALA A 24 1.72 10.48 20.74
CA ALA A 24 1.25 10.13 19.41
C ALA A 24 2.12 9.02 18.79
N PRO A 25 1.54 7.91 18.29
CA PRO A 25 2.31 6.83 17.67
C PRO A 25 2.68 7.11 16.20
N PHE A 26 2.28 8.28 15.68
CA PHE A 26 2.45 8.63 14.27
C PHE A 26 3.76 9.40 14.07
N ARG A 27 4.49 9.07 13.00
CA ARG A 27 5.71 9.77 12.61
C ARG A 27 5.52 10.36 11.22
N HIS A 28 6.03 11.57 11.03
CA HIS A 28 5.99 12.20 9.71
C HIS A 28 6.83 11.39 8.71
N ARG A 29 6.40 11.34 7.44
CA ARG A 29 7.06 10.55 6.39
C ARG A 29 8.56 10.81 6.26
N LYS A 30 9.02 12.05 6.52
CA LYS A 30 10.45 12.40 6.49
C LYS A 30 11.22 11.65 7.58
N VAL A 31 10.69 11.60 8.81
CA VAL A 31 11.31 10.85 9.92
C VAL A 31 11.47 9.37 9.56
N ILE A 32 10.46 8.75 8.96
CA ILE A 32 10.52 7.34 8.56
C ILE A 32 11.51 7.13 7.42
N ARG A 33 11.53 8.00 6.41
CA ARG A 33 12.49 7.94 5.31
C ARG A 33 13.91 8.06 5.82
N ASP A 34 14.19 9.11 6.59
CA ASP A 34 15.53 9.40 7.09
C ASP A 34 16.01 8.26 8.03
N TRP A 35 15.10 7.67 8.81
CA TRP A 35 15.36 6.46 9.59
C TRP A 35 15.80 5.28 8.71
N VAL A 36 15.01 4.87 7.72
CA VAL A 36 15.38 3.74 6.84
C VAL A 36 16.70 4.00 6.10
N GLU A 37 16.88 5.21 5.56
CA GLU A 37 18.12 5.59 4.84
C GLU A 37 19.34 5.50 5.76
N SER A 38 19.23 6.02 7.00
CA SER A 38 20.33 5.99 7.96
C SER A 38 20.77 4.58 8.34
N LEU A 39 19.86 3.60 8.44
CA LEU A 39 20.22 2.22 8.75
C LEU A 39 21.15 1.62 7.69
N PHE A 40 20.91 1.93 6.41
CA PHE A 40 21.72 1.40 5.32
C PHE A 40 23.07 2.13 5.20
N VAL A 41 23.05 3.45 5.38
CA VAL A 41 24.25 4.30 5.31
C VAL A 41 25.20 4.02 6.48
N GLN A 42 24.69 3.95 7.71
CA GLN A 42 25.51 3.72 8.91
C GLN A 42 26.16 2.33 8.92
N ALA A 43 25.52 1.34 8.29
CA ALA A 43 26.11 0.02 8.09
C ALA A 43 27.20 -0.01 6.99
N GLY A 44 27.48 1.12 6.31
CA GLY A 44 28.46 1.18 5.23
C GLY A 44 28.05 0.42 3.97
N HIS A 45 26.75 0.16 3.80
CA HIS A 45 26.23 -0.64 2.69
C HIS A 45 26.00 0.17 1.41
N THR A 46 26.17 1.50 1.43
CA THR A 46 25.95 2.39 0.26
C THR A 46 26.71 1.92 -0.99
N LYS A 47 27.90 1.32 -0.81
CA LYS A 47 28.71 0.74 -1.90
C LYS A 47 28.08 -0.47 -2.62
N LEU A 48 26.98 -1.03 -2.09
CA LEU A 48 26.24 -2.15 -2.66
C LEU A 48 25.08 -1.69 -3.55
N ILE A 49 24.85 -0.37 -3.69
CA ILE A 49 23.77 0.17 -4.50
C ILE A 49 24.34 0.88 -5.73
N GLU A 50 23.81 0.49 -6.89
CA GLU A 50 24.01 1.22 -8.13
C GLU A 50 22.82 2.17 -8.37
N PHE A 51 22.98 3.45 -8.03
CA PHE A 51 21.91 4.46 -8.16
C PHE A 51 21.72 4.92 -9.60
N SER A 52 20.51 5.46 -9.88
CA SER A 52 20.10 5.97 -11.20
C SER A 52 20.12 4.90 -12.31
N THR A 53 19.94 3.64 -11.92
CA THR A 53 19.95 2.49 -12.83
C THR A 53 18.60 1.79 -12.80
N THR A 54 18.04 1.52 -13.98
CA THR A 54 16.84 0.70 -14.16
C THR A 54 17.25 -0.73 -14.56
N VAL A 55 16.51 -1.70 -14.03
CA VAL A 55 16.53 -3.07 -14.54
C VAL A 55 15.51 -3.13 -15.66
N GLU A 56 15.97 -3.36 -16.88
CA GLU A 56 15.14 -3.35 -18.09
C GLU A 56 14.68 -4.76 -18.44
N LEU A 57 15.51 -5.78 -18.16
CA LEU A 57 15.18 -7.19 -18.32
C LEU A 57 15.93 -8.02 -17.30
N ALA A 58 15.26 -9.02 -16.75
CA ALA A 58 15.82 -10.10 -15.96
C ALA A 58 15.35 -11.43 -16.57
N GLU A 59 16.30 -12.28 -16.94
CA GLU A 59 15.99 -13.57 -17.55
C GLU A 59 16.94 -14.65 -17.02
N LYS A 60 16.43 -15.87 -16.90
CA LYS A 60 17.25 -17.03 -16.55
C LYS A 60 17.88 -17.59 -17.83
N ARG A 61 19.20 -17.69 -17.89
CA ARG A 61 19.96 -18.32 -18.98
C ARG A 61 20.84 -19.42 -18.40
N GLY A 62 20.45 -20.68 -18.62
CA GLY A 62 21.06 -21.80 -17.90
C GLY A 62 20.78 -21.69 -16.40
N ASP A 63 21.82 -21.75 -15.58
CA ASP A 63 21.73 -21.71 -14.13
C ASP A 63 21.86 -20.29 -13.54
N GLU A 64 22.09 -19.27 -14.36
CA GLU A 64 22.29 -17.88 -13.94
C GLU A 64 21.14 -16.96 -14.35
N TRP A 65 20.93 -15.90 -13.57
CA TRP A 65 20.12 -14.74 -13.92
C TRP A 65 20.98 -13.72 -14.66
N VAL A 66 20.52 -13.28 -15.82
CA VAL A 66 21.14 -12.19 -16.57
C VAL A 66 20.26 -10.95 -16.46
N LEU A 67 20.81 -9.88 -15.90
CA LEU A 67 20.16 -8.59 -15.83
C LEU A 67 20.66 -7.70 -16.98
N THR A 68 19.73 -7.09 -17.71
CA THR A 68 20.02 -5.97 -18.60
C THR A 68 19.71 -4.68 -17.88
N LEU A 69 20.74 -3.86 -17.71
CA LEU A 69 20.73 -2.67 -16.88
C LEU A 69 20.91 -1.44 -17.76
N ARG A 70 20.24 -0.35 -17.38
CA ARG A 70 20.30 0.94 -18.07
C ARG A 70 20.52 2.05 -17.07
N LYS A 71 21.45 2.96 -17.38
CA LYS A 71 21.71 4.17 -16.60
C LYS A 71 21.58 5.40 -17.46
N GLU A 72 20.64 6.26 -17.09
CA GLU A 72 20.51 7.59 -17.68
C GLU A 72 21.64 8.50 -17.14
N ILE A 73 22.29 9.24 -18.02
CA ILE A 73 23.32 10.22 -17.63
C ILE A 73 22.75 11.62 -17.78
N PRO A 74 22.59 12.38 -16.68
CA PRO A 74 22.12 13.76 -16.74
C PRO A 74 22.96 14.60 -17.72
N GLY A 75 22.29 15.25 -18.66
CA GLY A 75 22.93 16.14 -19.66
C GLY A 75 23.61 15.42 -20.82
N ARG A 76 23.37 14.12 -21.02
CA ARG A 76 23.79 13.39 -22.23
C ARG A 76 22.58 12.83 -22.97
N ASP A 77 22.66 12.83 -24.30
CA ASP A 77 21.61 12.27 -25.17
C ASP A 77 21.66 10.73 -25.29
N LYS A 78 22.56 10.07 -24.55
CA LYS A 78 22.77 8.62 -24.62
C LYS A 78 22.84 8.00 -23.24
N ASP A 79 22.13 6.89 -23.10
CA ASP A 79 22.16 6.03 -21.93
C ASP A 79 23.32 5.03 -22.00
N ILE A 80 23.78 4.58 -20.83
CA ILE A 80 24.67 3.43 -20.73
C ILE A 80 23.83 2.17 -20.52
N TRP A 81 24.15 1.13 -21.26
CA TRP A 81 23.54 -0.20 -21.14
C TRP A 81 24.62 -1.24 -20.92
N TRP A 82 24.37 -2.18 -20.01
CA TRP A 82 25.27 -3.32 -19.77
C TRP A 82 24.48 -4.52 -19.24
N GLN A 83 25.17 -5.65 -19.15
CA GLN A 83 24.61 -6.87 -18.56
C GLN A 83 25.49 -7.38 -17.43
N GLU A 84 24.84 -7.95 -16.42
CA GLU A 84 25.48 -8.61 -15.28
C GLU A 84 24.81 -9.96 -15.03
N THR A 85 25.57 -10.93 -14.53
CA THR A 85 25.08 -12.27 -14.19
C THR A 85 25.09 -12.51 -12.69
N PHE A 86 24.10 -13.26 -12.21
CA PHE A 86 23.90 -13.56 -10.79
C PHE A 86 23.35 -14.97 -10.59
N ASP A 87 23.73 -15.62 -9.49
CA ASP A 87 23.18 -16.94 -9.14
C ASP A 87 21.69 -16.85 -8.75
N ALA A 88 21.28 -15.73 -8.13
CA ALA A 88 19.94 -15.49 -7.61
C ALA A 88 19.46 -14.05 -7.83
N LEU A 89 18.14 -13.87 -7.90
CA LEU A 89 17.48 -12.59 -8.07
C LEU A 89 16.48 -12.34 -6.93
N VAL A 90 16.69 -11.25 -6.18
CA VAL A 90 15.76 -10.78 -5.15
C VAL A 90 15.03 -9.53 -5.66
N VAL A 91 13.73 -9.67 -5.91
CA VAL A 91 12.84 -8.60 -6.39
C VAL A 91 12.25 -7.85 -5.20
N ALA A 92 12.69 -6.60 -5.01
CA ALA A 92 12.21 -5.69 -3.97
C ALA A 92 11.69 -4.35 -4.55
N SER A 93 11.16 -4.37 -5.79
CA SER A 93 10.69 -3.17 -6.51
C SER A 93 9.41 -2.54 -5.95
N GLY A 94 8.73 -3.22 -5.01
CA GLY A 94 7.44 -2.80 -4.46
C GLY A 94 6.28 -2.94 -5.45
N HIS A 95 5.05 -2.67 -4.97
CA HIS A 95 3.81 -2.87 -5.74
C HIS A 95 2.81 -1.71 -5.59
N TYR A 96 3.24 -0.57 -5.03
CA TYR A 96 2.45 0.66 -4.94
C TYR A 96 2.90 1.72 -5.95
N TYR A 97 3.21 1.28 -7.17
CA TYR A 97 3.66 2.17 -8.25
C TYR A 97 2.61 2.37 -9.33
N VAL A 98 2.13 1.33 -10.01
CA VAL A 98 1.17 1.49 -11.12
C VAL A 98 -0.26 1.60 -10.58
N PRO A 99 -0.96 2.75 -10.74
CA PRO A 99 -2.33 2.92 -10.29
C PRO A 99 -3.28 1.84 -10.83
N PHE A 100 -4.24 1.42 -10.01
CA PHE A 100 -5.37 0.64 -10.49
C PHE A 100 -6.60 1.55 -10.63
N ILE A 101 -7.08 1.75 -11.85
CA ILE A 101 -8.35 2.42 -12.14
C ILE A 101 -9.28 1.35 -12.76
N PRO A 102 -10.46 1.11 -12.18
CA PRO A 102 -11.39 0.11 -12.71
C PRO A 102 -11.94 0.55 -14.07
N THR A 103 -12.21 -0.42 -14.94
CA THR A 103 -12.96 -0.17 -16.18
C THR A 103 -14.39 0.23 -15.85
N ILE A 104 -14.76 1.46 -16.18
CA ILE A 104 -16.12 2.00 -15.99
C ILE A 104 -16.60 2.55 -17.34
N PRO A 105 -17.81 2.21 -17.81
CA PRO A 105 -18.37 2.75 -19.04
C PRO A 105 -18.33 4.28 -19.10
N GLY A 106 -17.85 4.84 -20.21
CA GLY A 106 -17.74 6.28 -20.46
C GLY A 106 -16.54 6.97 -19.82
N LEU A 107 -15.72 6.27 -19.02
CA LEU A 107 -14.61 6.88 -18.28
C LEU A 107 -13.54 7.49 -19.20
N ILE A 108 -13.21 6.79 -20.28
CA ILE A 108 -12.16 7.22 -21.23
C ILE A 108 -12.63 8.46 -21.98
N GLU A 109 -13.86 8.44 -22.48
CA GLU A 109 -14.49 9.55 -23.20
C GLU A 109 -14.65 10.77 -22.29
N TYR A 110 -14.98 10.54 -21.01
CA TYR A 110 -15.06 11.60 -20.01
C TYR A 110 -13.71 12.26 -19.76
N ASP A 111 -12.62 11.49 -19.62
CA ASP A 111 -11.28 12.03 -19.40
C ASP A 111 -10.77 12.81 -20.63
N GLN A 112 -11.04 12.30 -21.84
CA GLN A 112 -10.72 13.00 -23.08
C GLN A 112 -11.46 14.33 -23.21
N ARG A 113 -12.74 14.37 -22.79
CA ARG A 113 -13.56 15.59 -22.84
C ARG A 113 -13.21 16.59 -21.74
N PHE A 114 -12.83 16.11 -20.56
CA PHE A 114 -12.54 16.91 -19.38
C PHE A 114 -11.16 16.59 -18.80
N PRO A 115 -10.07 16.89 -19.54
CA PRO A 115 -8.72 16.52 -19.11
C PRO A 115 -8.36 17.19 -17.78
N GLY A 116 -7.67 16.44 -16.92
CA GLY A 116 -7.23 16.92 -15.60
C GLY A 116 -8.28 16.84 -14.49
N ARG A 117 -9.48 16.31 -14.77
CA ARG A 117 -10.48 16.03 -13.72
C ARG A 117 -10.25 14.69 -13.02
N ILE A 118 -9.62 13.73 -13.68
CA ILE A 118 -9.38 12.40 -13.13
C ILE A 118 -7.99 12.31 -12.50
N HIS A 119 -7.96 11.93 -11.23
CA HIS A 119 -6.76 11.78 -10.43
C HIS A 119 -6.71 10.39 -9.83
N HIS A 120 -5.50 9.89 -9.55
CA HIS A 120 -5.30 8.76 -8.65
C HIS A 120 -4.64 9.23 -7.36
N SER A 121 -4.90 8.57 -6.23
CA SER A 121 -4.33 8.92 -4.93
C SER A 121 -2.80 8.99 -4.92
N LYS A 122 -2.13 8.24 -5.81
CA LYS A 122 -0.67 8.32 -6.08
C LYS A 122 -0.19 9.75 -6.37
N HIS A 123 -1.02 10.56 -7.03
CA HIS A 123 -0.68 11.92 -7.45
C HIS A 123 -1.08 12.99 -6.42
N TYR A 124 -1.76 12.60 -5.33
CA TYR A 124 -2.11 13.51 -4.25
C TYR A 124 -0.84 14.10 -3.60
N ARG A 125 -0.83 15.42 -3.37
CA ARG A 125 0.29 16.13 -2.73
C ARG A 125 -0.19 17.06 -1.62
N SER A 126 -1.26 17.79 -1.86
CA SER A 126 -1.83 18.77 -0.93
C SER A 126 -3.32 18.96 -1.21
N PRO A 127 -4.09 19.47 -0.24
CA PRO A 127 -5.51 19.74 -0.41
C PRO A 127 -5.81 20.93 -1.34
N GLU A 128 -4.82 21.80 -1.62
CA GLU A 128 -5.01 23.06 -2.36
C GLU A 128 -5.63 22.91 -3.76
N LEU A 129 -5.31 21.83 -4.49
CA LEU A 129 -5.93 21.56 -5.79
C LEU A 129 -7.46 21.45 -5.71
N PHE A 130 -7.97 21.06 -4.54
CA PHE A 130 -9.37 20.74 -4.30
C PHE A 130 -10.14 21.88 -3.62
N ARG A 131 -9.48 23.01 -3.33
CA ARG A 131 -10.08 24.14 -2.64
C ARG A 131 -11.25 24.73 -3.43
N ASP A 132 -12.40 24.88 -2.77
CA ASP A 132 -13.65 25.39 -3.33
C ASP A 132 -14.17 24.60 -4.57
N LYS A 133 -13.70 23.36 -4.75
CA LYS A 133 -14.08 22.46 -5.84
C LYS A 133 -15.06 21.38 -5.39
N ARG A 134 -15.92 20.91 -6.29
CA ARG A 134 -16.77 19.73 -6.06
C ARG A 134 -15.97 18.46 -6.37
N VAL A 135 -15.74 17.64 -5.35
CA VAL A 135 -14.83 16.49 -5.43
C VAL A 135 -15.51 15.18 -5.07
N VAL A 136 -15.23 14.13 -5.86
CA VAL A 136 -15.61 12.74 -5.58
C VAL A 136 -14.36 11.92 -5.29
N VAL A 137 -14.27 11.28 -4.13
CA VAL A 137 -13.20 10.32 -3.79
C VAL A 137 -13.76 8.90 -3.94
N VAL A 138 -13.12 8.08 -4.78
CA VAL A 138 -13.56 6.72 -5.10
C VAL A 138 -12.71 5.71 -4.33
N GLY A 139 -13.32 4.93 -3.44
CA GLY A 139 -12.68 3.89 -2.65
C GLY A 139 -13.10 3.89 -1.18
N GLY A 140 -12.98 2.74 -0.52
CA GLY A 140 -13.36 2.55 0.90
C GLY A 140 -12.19 2.21 1.82
N SER A 141 -10.95 2.31 1.36
CA SER A 141 -9.75 1.93 2.12
C SER A 141 -8.93 3.15 2.56
N ILE A 142 -7.76 2.89 3.17
CA ILE A 142 -6.94 3.91 3.86
C ILE A 142 -6.68 5.16 3.02
N SER A 143 -6.26 5.02 1.76
CA SER A 143 -6.01 6.19 0.91
C SER A 143 -7.25 7.04 0.64
N ALA A 144 -8.43 6.42 0.51
CA ALA A 144 -9.67 7.16 0.30
C ALA A 144 -10.05 7.94 1.56
N ILE A 145 -9.93 7.29 2.71
CA ILE A 145 -10.19 7.89 4.03
C ILE A 145 -9.24 9.07 4.27
N ASP A 146 -7.94 8.89 4.04
CA ASP A 146 -6.95 9.94 4.26
C ASP A 146 -7.22 11.16 3.36
N VAL A 147 -7.48 10.95 2.06
CA VAL A 147 -7.82 12.04 1.14
C VAL A 147 -9.12 12.74 1.56
N LEU A 148 -10.18 11.99 1.86
CA LEU A 148 -11.46 12.55 2.31
C LEU A 148 -11.28 13.44 3.54
N GLN A 149 -10.56 12.93 4.53
CA GLN A 149 -10.37 13.61 5.81
C GLN A 149 -9.46 14.84 5.71
N ASP A 150 -8.56 14.88 4.73
CA ASP A 150 -7.65 16.00 4.46
C ASP A 150 -8.33 17.11 3.64
N ILE A 151 -9.24 16.77 2.72
CA ILE A 151 -9.89 17.76 1.84
C ILE A 151 -11.26 18.23 2.32
N LYS A 152 -11.91 17.50 3.25
CA LYS A 152 -13.30 17.78 3.68
C LYS A 152 -13.53 19.21 4.17
N ASP A 153 -12.50 19.95 4.57
CA ASP A 153 -12.63 21.30 5.12
C ASP A 153 -12.28 22.40 4.11
N VAL A 154 -11.78 22.05 2.93
CA VAL A 154 -11.39 23.01 1.88
C VAL A 154 -12.25 22.94 0.62
N VAL A 155 -12.93 21.83 0.37
CA VAL A 155 -13.75 21.65 -0.84
C VAL A 155 -15.04 22.45 -0.79
N LYS A 156 -15.68 22.61 -1.95
CA LYS A 156 -17.09 23.01 -2.01
C LYS A 156 -17.96 21.90 -1.44
N GLN A 157 -18.51 22.16 -0.26
CA GLN A 157 -19.26 21.16 0.52
C GLN A 157 -20.48 20.60 -0.23
N PRO A 158 -20.80 19.29 -0.05
CA PRO A 158 -20.00 18.28 0.66
C PRO A 158 -18.89 17.68 -0.23
N VAL A 159 -17.90 17.03 0.39
CA VAL A 159 -17.05 16.06 -0.33
C VAL A 159 -17.82 14.75 -0.52
N TYR A 160 -17.75 14.15 -1.70
CA TYR A 160 -18.45 12.90 -1.98
C TYR A 160 -17.52 11.70 -1.83
N ALA A 161 -17.94 10.66 -1.10
CA ALA A 161 -17.25 9.39 -0.98
C ALA A 161 -18.01 8.32 -1.77
N SER A 162 -17.44 7.80 -2.86
CA SER A 162 -18.02 6.70 -3.64
C SER A 162 -17.36 5.38 -3.27
N LEU A 163 -18.12 4.47 -2.65
CA LEU A 163 -17.60 3.19 -2.19
C LEU A 163 -18.69 2.11 -2.11
N ARG A 164 -18.25 0.85 -2.23
CA ARG A 164 -19.10 -0.34 -2.03
C ARG A 164 -19.28 -0.63 -0.55
N GLN A 165 -18.15 -0.82 0.13
CA GLN A 165 -18.02 -1.09 1.55
C GLN A 165 -16.73 -0.44 2.07
N PRO A 166 -16.71 0.03 3.33
CA PRO A 166 -15.48 0.46 3.96
C PRO A 166 -14.55 -0.73 4.25
N LEU A 167 -13.28 -0.43 4.54
CA LEU A 167 -12.35 -1.42 5.07
C LEU A 167 -12.89 -1.97 6.41
N PRO A 168 -13.00 -3.31 6.59
CA PRO A 168 -13.65 -3.89 7.77
C PRO A 168 -13.07 -3.42 9.11
N THR A 169 -11.76 -3.19 9.18
CA THR A 169 -11.06 -2.79 10.41
C THR A 169 -11.39 -1.39 10.90
N VAL A 170 -11.97 -0.52 10.06
CA VAL A 170 -12.34 0.86 10.44
C VAL A 170 -13.84 1.12 10.28
N GLY A 171 -14.54 0.31 9.48
CA GLY A 171 -15.97 0.45 9.27
C GLY A 171 -16.38 1.82 8.74
N TRP A 172 -17.59 2.26 9.08
CA TRP A 172 -18.18 3.50 8.56
C TRP A 172 -17.73 4.78 9.27
N VAL A 173 -17.11 4.68 10.45
CA VAL A 173 -16.70 5.83 11.28
C VAL A 173 -15.97 6.94 10.50
N PRO A 174 -15.03 6.66 9.58
CA PRO A 174 -14.32 7.71 8.86
C PRO A 174 -15.18 8.44 7.80
N PHE A 175 -16.40 7.97 7.53
CA PHE A 175 -17.29 8.49 6.49
C PHE A 175 -18.54 9.18 7.05
N THR A 176 -18.72 9.20 8.38
CA THR A 176 -19.93 9.75 9.03
C THR A 176 -19.87 11.25 9.29
N HIS A 177 -18.75 11.91 9.00
CA HIS A 177 -18.61 13.34 9.23
C HIS A 177 -19.66 14.14 8.41
N PRO A 178 -20.33 15.18 8.94
CA PRO A 178 -21.43 15.87 8.25
C PRO A 178 -21.07 16.52 6.91
N ARG A 179 -19.78 16.81 6.71
CA ARG A 179 -19.20 17.34 5.46
C ARG A 179 -18.96 16.27 4.37
N ILE A 180 -19.19 14.99 4.68
CA ILE A 180 -18.98 13.87 3.77
C ILE A 180 -20.36 13.32 3.34
N SER A 181 -20.57 13.23 2.03
CA SER A 181 -21.77 12.60 1.45
C SER A 181 -21.40 11.27 0.80
N ILE A 182 -21.98 10.17 1.30
CA ILE A 182 -21.71 8.83 0.79
C ILE A 182 -22.54 8.58 -0.48
N LYS A 183 -21.89 7.99 -1.48
CA LYS A 183 -22.48 7.47 -2.72
C LYS A 183 -22.09 6.00 -2.90
N LYS A 184 -22.95 5.24 -3.57
CA LYS A 184 -22.58 3.90 -4.07
C LYS A 184 -21.50 4.00 -5.15
N GLU A 185 -21.03 2.86 -5.62
CA GLU A 185 -20.05 2.78 -6.69
C GLU A 185 -20.53 3.48 -7.96
N ILE A 186 -19.59 4.14 -8.65
CA ILE A 186 -19.84 4.73 -9.97
C ILE A 186 -20.04 3.59 -10.97
N ILE A 187 -21.12 3.66 -11.73
CA ILE A 187 -21.47 2.66 -12.76
C ILE A 187 -21.29 3.19 -14.19
N ARG A 188 -21.31 4.52 -14.38
CA ARG A 188 -21.18 5.14 -15.70
C ARG A 188 -20.77 6.60 -15.62
N PHE A 189 -19.95 7.03 -16.57
CA PHE A 189 -19.70 8.44 -16.89
C PHE A 189 -20.46 8.84 -18.17
N ASP A 190 -20.95 10.07 -18.20
CA ASP A 190 -21.52 10.69 -19.39
C ASP A 190 -20.64 11.87 -19.81
N SER A 191 -19.94 11.71 -20.93
CA SER A 191 -19.03 12.71 -21.48
C SER A 191 -19.75 13.94 -22.03
N ASP A 192 -21.01 13.81 -22.47
CA ASP A 192 -21.74 14.91 -23.11
C ASP A 192 -22.25 15.89 -22.06
N SER A 193 -22.84 15.37 -20.98
CA SER A 193 -23.40 16.18 -19.89
C SER A 193 -22.43 16.43 -18.73
N GLY A 194 -21.31 15.69 -18.67
CA GLY A 194 -20.39 15.71 -17.53
C GLY A 194 -20.94 15.01 -16.28
N ARG A 195 -22.02 14.24 -16.41
CA ARG A 195 -22.72 13.57 -15.31
C ARG A 195 -22.05 12.23 -14.94
N ILE A 196 -22.08 11.93 -13.64
CA ILE A 196 -21.59 10.67 -13.07
C ILE A 196 -22.77 9.93 -12.45
N TYR A 197 -22.96 8.66 -12.81
CA TYR A 197 -24.06 7.81 -12.33
C TYR A 197 -23.58 6.79 -11.31
N PHE A 198 -24.35 6.60 -10.25
CA PHE A 198 -24.03 5.69 -9.15
C PHE A 198 -25.02 4.53 -9.11
N ASN A 199 -24.60 3.40 -8.52
CA ASN A 199 -25.40 2.17 -8.47
C ASN A 199 -26.70 2.29 -7.63
N ASP A 200 -26.84 3.35 -6.84
CA ASP A 200 -28.08 3.66 -6.10
C ASP A 200 -29.12 4.43 -6.94
N GLY A 201 -28.87 4.60 -8.25
CA GLY A 201 -29.73 5.36 -9.16
C GLY A 201 -29.53 6.88 -9.07
N THR A 202 -28.71 7.37 -8.14
CA THR A 202 -28.39 8.80 -8.04
C THR A 202 -27.35 9.21 -9.08
N SER A 203 -27.22 10.53 -9.31
CA SER A 203 -26.17 11.08 -10.17
C SER A 203 -25.64 12.41 -9.64
N LEU A 204 -24.45 12.80 -10.09
CA LEU A 204 -23.84 14.11 -9.81
C LEU A 204 -23.46 14.80 -11.12
N THR A 205 -23.50 16.13 -11.09
CA THR A 205 -23.06 17.05 -12.16
C THR A 205 -22.14 18.10 -11.58
N ASP A 206 -21.46 18.85 -12.45
CA ASP A 206 -20.48 19.88 -12.09
C ASP A 206 -19.40 19.36 -11.12
N VAL A 207 -18.91 18.14 -11.37
CA VAL A 207 -17.79 17.57 -10.62
C VAL A 207 -16.50 18.10 -11.22
N ASP A 208 -15.72 18.79 -10.39
CA ASP A 208 -14.43 19.37 -10.78
C ASP A 208 -13.32 18.32 -10.75
N HIS A 209 -13.30 17.46 -9.73
CA HIS A 209 -12.26 16.44 -9.56
C HIS A 209 -12.82 15.10 -9.07
N ILE A 210 -12.26 14.02 -9.61
CA ILE A 210 -12.49 12.64 -9.20
C ILE A 210 -11.15 12.05 -8.76
N VAL A 211 -11.05 11.60 -7.52
CA VAL A 211 -9.84 10.98 -6.98
C VAL A 211 -10.06 9.49 -6.80
N PHE A 212 -9.50 8.68 -7.69
CA PHE A 212 -9.44 7.23 -7.55
C PHE A 212 -8.42 6.85 -6.47
N ALA A 213 -8.92 6.37 -5.33
CA ALA A 213 -8.15 5.78 -4.26
C ALA A 213 -8.34 4.25 -4.24
N THR A 214 -8.20 3.65 -5.43
CA THR A 214 -8.58 2.28 -5.75
C THR A 214 -7.43 1.27 -5.71
N GLY A 215 -6.24 1.71 -5.28
CA GLY A 215 -5.08 0.86 -5.06
C GLY A 215 -4.18 0.77 -6.29
N TYR A 216 -3.43 -0.31 -6.40
CA TYR A 216 -2.35 -0.43 -7.38
C TYR A 216 -2.35 -1.82 -8.02
N ASN A 217 -1.63 -1.95 -9.12
CA ASN A 217 -1.34 -3.21 -9.79
C ASN A 217 0.07 -3.68 -9.43
N PHE A 218 0.25 -4.99 -9.31
CA PHE A 218 1.58 -5.60 -9.40
C PHE A 218 2.07 -5.48 -10.85
N THR A 219 3.31 -5.06 -11.03
CA THR A 219 3.94 -4.93 -12.34
C THR A 219 5.40 -5.35 -12.26
N LEU A 220 5.80 -6.23 -13.16
CA LEU A 220 7.18 -6.72 -13.28
C LEU A 220 7.63 -6.54 -14.74
N PRO A 221 7.78 -5.30 -15.23
CA PRO A 221 8.12 -5.06 -16.65
C PRO A 221 9.46 -5.72 -17.05
N PHE A 222 10.38 -5.86 -16.09
CA PHE A 222 11.66 -6.53 -16.25
C PHE A 222 11.59 -8.07 -16.17
N LEU A 223 10.46 -8.66 -15.78
CA LEU A 223 10.24 -10.13 -15.79
C LEU A 223 9.02 -10.46 -16.68
N PRO A 224 9.09 -10.25 -18.01
CA PRO A 224 7.94 -10.31 -18.91
C PRO A 224 7.27 -11.70 -19.01
N ASN A 225 7.99 -12.74 -18.60
CA ASN A 225 7.49 -14.12 -18.56
C ASN A 225 6.57 -14.39 -17.36
N ILE A 226 6.66 -13.58 -16.30
CA ILE A 226 5.78 -13.72 -15.13
C ILE A 226 4.46 -13.02 -15.42
N LYS A 227 3.40 -13.81 -15.60
CA LYS A 227 2.05 -13.28 -15.78
C LYS A 227 1.44 -12.96 -14.42
N ILE A 228 0.73 -11.83 -14.35
CA ILE A 228 0.15 -11.29 -13.12
C ILE A 228 -1.38 -11.23 -13.28
N PRO A 229 -2.07 -12.38 -13.29
CA PRO A 229 -3.53 -12.39 -13.32
C PRO A 229 -4.07 -11.81 -12.00
N ASN A 230 -5.24 -11.16 -12.07
CA ASN A 230 -6.01 -10.76 -10.89
C ASN A 230 -5.25 -9.92 -9.85
N ARG A 231 -4.20 -9.20 -10.28
CA ARG A 231 -3.32 -8.37 -9.44
C ARG A 231 -2.60 -9.18 -8.35
N ARG A 232 -2.12 -10.38 -8.71
CA ARG A 232 -1.34 -11.29 -7.86
C ARG A 232 -0.18 -11.88 -8.65
N ILE A 233 0.95 -12.11 -7.98
CA ILE A 233 2.06 -12.91 -8.53
C ILE A 233 1.82 -14.38 -8.14
N PRO A 234 1.58 -15.29 -9.11
CA PRO A 234 1.37 -16.70 -8.82
C PRO A 234 2.68 -17.43 -8.51
N GLY A 235 2.58 -18.57 -7.82
CA GLY A 235 3.71 -19.47 -7.60
C GLY A 235 4.75 -18.94 -6.61
N LEU A 236 4.35 -18.11 -5.65
CA LEU A 236 5.22 -17.62 -4.57
C LEU A 236 4.86 -18.26 -3.23
N TYR A 237 5.65 -19.23 -2.78
CA TYR A 237 5.51 -19.81 -1.45
C TYR A 237 5.77 -18.76 -0.38
N LEU A 238 4.84 -18.64 0.57
CA LEU A 238 4.80 -17.58 1.59
C LEU A 238 4.93 -16.15 1.02
N HIS A 239 4.56 -15.96 -0.25
CA HIS A 239 4.72 -14.69 -0.98
C HIS A 239 6.19 -14.23 -1.11
N VAL A 240 7.15 -15.16 -0.93
CA VAL A 240 8.59 -14.88 -0.94
C VAL A 240 9.30 -15.71 -2.00
N PHE A 241 9.20 -17.02 -1.95
CA PHE A 241 10.03 -17.92 -2.74
C PHE A 241 9.28 -18.39 -4.00
N SER A 242 9.86 -18.19 -5.18
CA SER A 242 9.32 -18.81 -6.40
C SER A 242 9.37 -20.33 -6.27
N ILE A 243 8.21 -20.97 -6.39
CA ILE A 243 8.06 -22.43 -6.32
C ILE A 243 8.71 -23.10 -7.54
N ALA A 244 8.70 -22.41 -8.68
CA ALA A 244 9.28 -22.92 -9.93
C ALA A 244 10.81 -22.89 -9.90
N ASP A 245 11.38 -21.83 -9.33
CA ASP A 245 12.83 -21.59 -9.26
C ASP A 245 13.14 -20.81 -7.96
N PRO A 246 13.62 -21.49 -6.89
CA PRO A 246 13.93 -20.85 -5.61
C PRO A 246 15.04 -19.79 -5.65
N THR A 247 15.77 -19.66 -6.76
CA THR A 247 16.73 -18.56 -6.97
C THR A 247 16.05 -17.23 -7.30
N LEU A 248 14.74 -17.23 -7.59
CA LEU A 248 13.91 -16.04 -7.70
C LEU A 248 13.12 -15.80 -6.40
N ILE A 249 13.37 -14.68 -5.76
CA ILE A 249 12.77 -14.32 -4.46
C ILE A 249 12.10 -12.95 -4.56
N PHE A 250 11.01 -12.76 -3.83
CA PHE A 250 10.30 -11.50 -3.70
C PHE A 250 10.29 -11.04 -2.24
N ILE A 251 10.58 -9.77 -2.00
CA ILE A 251 10.44 -9.15 -0.68
C ILE A 251 9.36 -8.08 -0.76
N GLY A 252 8.41 -8.14 0.16
CA GLY A 252 7.32 -7.19 0.27
C GLY A 252 6.20 -7.35 -0.74
N ALA A 253 6.03 -8.53 -1.35
CA ALA A 253 4.88 -8.87 -2.19
C ALA A 253 3.60 -9.17 -1.37
N VAL A 254 3.39 -8.47 -0.25
CA VAL A 254 2.30 -8.68 0.71
C VAL A 254 1.64 -7.36 1.09
N THR A 255 0.40 -7.44 1.56
CA THR A 255 -0.33 -6.34 2.19
C THR A 255 -0.90 -6.77 3.55
N GLY A 256 -1.56 -5.85 4.26
CA GLY A 256 -2.25 -6.21 5.51
C GLY A 256 -1.44 -6.01 6.78
N GLY A 257 -0.43 -5.12 6.79
CA GLY A 257 0.21 -4.63 8.02
C GLY A 257 1.64 -5.11 8.25
N PHE A 258 2.23 -4.65 9.35
CA PHE A 258 3.59 -4.97 9.82
C PHE A 258 4.75 -4.73 8.84
N THR A 259 4.54 -3.97 7.77
CA THR A 259 5.48 -3.61 6.68
C THR A 259 6.96 -3.94 6.94
N PHE A 260 7.69 -3.11 7.70
CA PHE A 260 9.14 -3.31 7.90
C PHE A 260 9.46 -4.63 8.59
N ARG A 261 8.69 -5.02 9.62
CA ARG A 261 8.87 -6.29 10.31
C ARG A 261 8.61 -7.50 9.42
N ALA A 262 7.54 -7.47 8.62
CA ALA A 262 7.28 -8.53 7.65
C ALA A 262 8.46 -8.65 6.67
N PHE A 263 8.96 -7.53 6.16
CA PHE A 263 10.09 -7.52 5.22
C PHE A 263 11.39 -8.04 5.84
N GLU A 264 11.64 -7.76 7.13
CA GLU A 264 12.77 -8.34 7.86
C GLU A 264 12.69 -9.87 7.93
N TYR A 265 11.54 -10.43 8.28
CA TYR A 265 11.39 -11.89 8.38
C TYR A 265 11.57 -12.55 7.02
N GLN A 266 10.98 -11.96 5.97
CA GLN A 266 11.17 -12.41 4.59
C GLN A 266 12.65 -12.36 4.19
N ALA A 267 13.34 -11.25 4.47
CA ALA A 267 14.72 -11.04 4.08
C ALA A 267 15.69 -11.98 4.83
N VAL A 268 15.46 -12.21 6.14
CA VAL A 268 16.30 -13.13 6.93
C VAL A 268 16.10 -14.58 6.47
N ALA A 269 14.86 -15.00 6.22
CA ALA A 269 14.59 -16.33 5.65
C ALA A 269 15.24 -16.49 4.27
N ALA A 270 15.05 -15.51 3.38
CA ALA A 270 15.64 -15.49 2.04
C ALA A 270 17.17 -15.58 2.07
N ALA A 271 17.82 -14.74 2.88
CA ALA A 271 19.28 -14.72 2.99
C ALA A 271 19.85 -16.06 3.46
N ARG A 272 19.17 -16.75 4.40
CA ARG A 272 19.63 -18.05 4.90
C ARG A 272 19.40 -19.18 3.92
N VAL A 273 18.29 -19.16 3.19
CA VAL A 273 18.03 -20.12 2.11
C VAL A 273 19.08 -19.96 1.00
N LEU A 274 19.32 -18.74 0.53
CA LEU A 274 20.35 -18.47 -0.49
C LEU A 274 21.77 -18.82 -0.02
N ALA A 275 22.07 -18.68 1.28
CA ALA A 275 23.34 -19.08 1.85
C ALA A 275 23.47 -20.60 2.13
N GLY A 276 22.46 -21.41 1.81
CA GLY A 276 22.45 -22.85 2.09
C GLY A 276 22.39 -23.19 3.58
N ARG A 277 21.97 -22.25 4.43
CA ARG A 277 21.87 -22.41 5.90
C ARG A 277 20.45 -22.69 6.39
N ALA A 278 19.48 -22.62 5.48
CA ALA A 278 18.09 -22.98 5.68
C ALA A 278 17.61 -23.74 4.45
N ALA A 279 16.60 -24.58 4.62
CA ALA A 279 15.98 -25.34 3.54
C ALA A 279 14.51 -24.94 3.39
N LEU A 280 14.05 -24.87 2.14
CA LEU A 280 12.63 -24.81 1.84
C LEU A 280 12.01 -26.20 2.00
N PRO A 281 10.69 -26.30 2.27
CA PRO A 281 9.99 -27.56 2.18
C PRO A 281 9.97 -28.07 0.74
N SER A 282 9.48 -29.30 0.55
CA SER A 282 9.37 -29.89 -0.77
C SER A 282 8.49 -29.05 -1.70
N LYS A 283 8.72 -29.18 -3.02
CA LYS A 283 7.91 -28.49 -4.03
C LYS A 283 6.42 -28.81 -3.90
N ASP A 284 6.07 -30.04 -3.54
CA ASP A 284 4.67 -30.47 -3.37
C ASP A 284 4.01 -29.79 -2.16
N GLU A 285 4.73 -29.63 -1.05
CA GLU A 285 4.26 -28.89 0.12
C GLU A 285 4.04 -27.40 -0.20
N MET A 286 4.97 -26.79 -0.94
CA MET A 286 4.83 -25.40 -1.37
C MET A 286 3.63 -25.19 -2.32
N LEU A 287 3.42 -26.12 -3.27
CA LEU A 287 2.26 -26.10 -4.16
C LEU A 287 0.95 -26.35 -3.39
N GLN A 288 0.97 -27.21 -2.37
CA GLN A 288 -0.18 -27.46 -1.51
C GLN A 288 -0.55 -26.20 -0.72
N TRP A 289 0.43 -25.50 -0.16
CA TRP A 289 0.23 -24.21 0.50
C TRP A 289 -0.46 -23.19 -0.42
N GLU A 290 -0.04 -23.08 -1.69
CA GLU A 290 -0.67 -22.16 -2.64
C GLU A 290 -2.13 -22.56 -2.92
N ARG A 291 -2.40 -23.86 -3.12
CA ARG A 291 -3.76 -24.38 -3.34
C ARG A 291 -4.68 -24.10 -2.16
N ASP A 292 -4.23 -24.35 -0.94
CA ASP A 292 -5.03 -24.14 0.26
C ASP A 292 -5.34 -22.66 0.44
N ARG A 293 -4.34 -21.80 0.22
CA ARG A 293 -4.52 -20.35 0.31
C ARG A 293 -5.44 -19.81 -0.79
N LEU A 294 -5.39 -20.35 -2.01
CA LEU A 294 -6.34 -20.02 -3.08
C LEU A 294 -7.77 -20.43 -2.73
N LYS A 295 -7.96 -21.62 -2.15
CA LYS A 295 -9.27 -22.10 -1.71
C LYS A 295 -9.87 -21.22 -0.61
N GLU A 296 -9.04 -20.74 0.31
CA GLU A 296 -9.49 -19.92 1.44
C GLU A 296 -9.67 -18.44 1.08
N ARG A 297 -8.74 -17.87 0.31
CA ARG A 297 -8.64 -16.40 0.09
C ARG A 297 -8.98 -15.96 -1.34
N GLY A 298 -9.16 -16.89 -2.27
CA GLY A 298 -9.38 -16.61 -3.68
C GLY A 298 -8.15 -16.03 -4.39
N GLU A 299 -8.31 -15.59 -5.63
CA GLU A 299 -7.18 -15.14 -6.47
C GLU A 299 -6.81 -13.65 -6.33
N GLY A 300 -7.65 -12.88 -5.63
CA GLY A 300 -7.51 -11.42 -5.55
C GLY A 300 -6.61 -10.94 -4.42
N LYS A 301 -6.80 -9.67 -4.04
CA LYS A 301 -6.08 -9.02 -2.93
C LYS A 301 -6.04 -9.82 -1.62
N PRO A 302 -7.11 -10.52 -1.18
CA PRO A 302 -7.05 -11.30 0.06
C PRO A 302 -5.97 -12.38 0.06
N PHE A 303 -5.56 -12.92 -1.11
CA PHE A 303 -4.51 -13.93 -1.18
C PHE A 303 -3.19 -13.46 -0.56
N TYR A 304 -2.71 -12.28 -0.95
CA TYR A 304 -1.46 -11.70 -0.44
C TYR A 304 -1.69 -10.72 0.72
N THR A 305 -2.89 -10.71 1.33
CA THR A 305 -3.15 -9.98 2.57
C THR A 305 -2.82 -10.88 3.75
N LEU A 306 -1.96 -10.42 4.66
CA LEU A 306 -1.54 -11.20 5.84
C LEU A 306 -2.64 -11.28 6.91
N ALA A 307 -3.42 -10.21 7.07
CA ALA A 307 -4.47 -10.15 8.08
C ALA A 307 -5.59 -11.19 7.81
N PRO A 308 -6.12 -11.86 8.84
CA PRO A 308 -5.74 -11.79 10.26
C PRO A 308 -4.65 -12.80 10.67
N ASP A 309 -4.10 -13.60 9.75
CA ASP A 309 -3.21 -14.73 10.04
C ASP A 309 -1.74 -14.34 10.24
N TRP A 310 -1.47 -13.19 10.86
CA TRP A 310 -0.10 -12.69 11.03
C TRP A 310 0.78 -13.68 11.79
N GLU A 311 0.28 -14.24 12.89
CA GLU A 311 1.03 -15.18 13.74
C GLU A 311 1.54 -16.37 12.92
N VAL A 312 0.66 -17.01 12.15
CA VAL A 312 1.01 -18.14 11.27
C VAL A 312 2.10 -17.71 10.27
N TYR A 313 1.91 -16.57 9.62
CA TYR A 313 2.86 -16.08 8.62
C TYR A 313 4.27 -15.82 9.20
N PHE A 314 4.34 -15.17 10.37
CA PHE A 314 5.60 -14.87 11.03
C PHE A 314 6.29 -16.14 11.54
N GLU A 315 5.53 -17.09 12.09
CA GLU A 315 6.08 -18.36 12.56
C GLU A 315 6.53 -19.27 11.42
N ASP A 316 5.83 -19.31 10.28
CA ASP A 316 6.25 -20.06 9.09
C ASP A 316 7.59 -19.53 8.56
N LEU A 317 7.73 -18.21 8.42
CA LEU A 317 9.01 -17.60 8.02
C LEU A 317 10.11 -17.85 9.04
N ARG A 318 9.79 -17.81 10.35
CA ARG A 318 10.75 -18.11 11.41
C ARG A 318 11.19 -19.57 11.39
N ALA A 319 10.28 -20.50 11.09
CA ALA A 319 10.59 -21.92 10.97
C ALA A 319 11.55 -22.20 9.81
N ILE A 320 11.36 -21.54 8.66
CA ILE A 320 12.32 -21.59 7.54
C ILE A 320 13.64 -20.96 7.94
N ALA A 321 13.61 -19.76 8.52
CA ALA A 321 14.82 -19.02 8.83
C ALA A 321 15.68 -19.71 9.90
N GLY A 322 15.08 -20.37 10.89
CA GLY A 322 15.80 -20.95 12.03
C GLY A 322 16.55 -19.92 12.87
N ASP A 323 17.53 -20.39 13.64
CA ASP A 323 18.45 -19.53 14.39
C ASP A 323 19.73 -19.24 13.58
N PRO A 324 20.40 -18.10 13.82
CA PRO A 324 21.69 -17.84 13.21
C PRO A 324 22.72 -18.88 13.66
N ALA A 325 23.67 -19.22 12.79
CA ALA A 325 24.76 -20.11 13.17
C ALA A 325 25.54 -19.51 14.37
N PRO A 326 25.97 -20.34 15.34
CA PRO A 326 26.71 -19.88 16.51
C PRO A 326 27.93 -19.03 16.13
N GLY A 327 28.14 -17.90 16.82
CA GLY A 327 29.25 -16.99 16.57
C GLY A 327 29.11 -16.07 15.36
N THR A 328 27.96 -16.09 14.66
CA THR A 328 27.69 -15.14 13.57
C THR A 328 26.91 -13.92 14.04
N THR A 329 26.93 -12.86 13.25
CA THR A 329 26.14 -11.63 13.46
C THR A 329 24.73 -11.73 12.85
N GLY A 330 24.25 -12.94 12.52
CA GLY A 330 22.93 -13.14 11.93
C GLY A 330 21.79 -12.73 12.88
N ARG A 331 20.71 -12.16 12.33
CA ARG A 331 19.56 -11.71 13.13
C ARG A 331 18.78 -12.88 13.71
N VAL A 332 18.47 -12.84 15.01
CA VAL A 332 17.47 -13.74 15.61
C VAL A 332 16.09 -13.14 15.34
N LEU A 333 15.20 -13.92 14.74
CA LEU A 333 13.81 -13.52 14.53
C LEU A 333 12.99 -13.86 15.79
N PRO A 334 12.40 -12.89 16.50
CA PRO A 334 11.61 -13.18 17.68
C PRO A 334 10.37 -14.00 17.30
N LYS A 335 9.83 -14.75 18.26
CA LYS A 335 8.49 -15.32 18.10
C LYS A 335 7.46 -14.21 17.92
N PHE A 336 6.39 -14.50 17.19
CA PHE A 336 5.27 -13.57 17.09
C PHE A 336 4.74 -13.27 18.49
N ASP A 337 4.66 -11.99 18.81
CA ASP A 337 4.15 -11.52 20.10
C ASP A 337 2.82 -10.81 19.88
N LYS A 338 1.79 -11.30 20.57
CA LYS A 338 0.41 -10.79 20.49
C LYS A 338 0.32 -9.32 20.90
N GLN A 339 1.27 -8.81 21.67
CA GLN A 339 1.36 -7.38 21.97
C GLN A 339 1.54 -6.54 20.70
N TRP A 340 2.15 -7.07 19.64
CA TRP A 340 2.29 -6.36 18.36
C TRP A 340 0.94 -6.10 17.70
N LEU A 341 0.02 -7.07 17.79
CA LEU A 341 -1.35 -6.92 17.31
C LEU A 341 -2.11 -5.90 18.17
N LYS A 342 -2.01 -6.02 19.49
CA LYS A 342 -2.62 -5.06 20.41
C LYS A 342 -2.17 -3.63 20.14
N THR A 343 -0.88 -3.40 19.93
CA THR A 343 -0.36 -2.08 19.57
C THR A 343 -0.86 -1.61 18.19
N PHE A 344 -0.99 -2.52 17.21
CA PHE A 344 -1.58 -2.16 15.92
C PHE A 344 -3.05 -1.73 16.05
N GLU A 345 -3.83 -2.44 16.87
CA GLU A 345 -5.23 -2.11 17.18
C GLU A 345 -5.36 -0.79 17.95
N GLU A 346 -4.48 -0.54 18.93
CA GLU A 346 -4.43 0.72 19.68
C GLU A 346 -4.18 1.92 18.75
N VAL A 347 -3.24 1.79 17.81
CA VAL A 347 -2.95 2.84 16.81
C VAL A 347 -4.17 3.11 15.91
N LEU A 348 -4.88 2.07 15.48
CA LEU A 348 -6.13 2.23 14.73
C LEU A 348 -7.23 2.86 15.58
N GLY A 349 -7.35 2.47 16.85
CA GLY A 349 -8.29 3.02 17.83
C GLY A 349 -8.11 4.52 18.04
N ILE A 350 -6.86 5.00 18.10
CA ILE A 350 -6.55 6.44 18.18
C ILE A 350 -7.12 7.19 16.98
N ARG A 351 -6.98 6.66 15.76
CA ARG A 351 -7.57 7.28 14.55
C ARG A 351 -9.09 7.27 14.58
N LEU A 352 -9.70 6.15 14.96
CA LEU A 352 -11.15 5.99 15.05
C LEU A 352 -11.77 6.97 16.04
N ASN A 353 -11.17 7.10 17.22
CA ASN A 353 -11.60 8.05 18.24
C ASN A 353 -11.47 9.50 17.76
N TRP A 354 -10.39 9.83 17.05
CA TRP A 354 -10.22 11.15 16.46
C TRP A 354 -11.29 11.48 15.41
N TRP A 355 -11.57 10.58 14.46
CA TRP A 355 -12.63 10.81 13.46
C TRP A 355 -14.02 10.94 14.09
N LYS A 356 -14.29 10.14 15.12
CA LYS A 356 -15.53 10.24 15.89
C LYS A 356 -15.63 11.61 16.58
N SER A 357 -14.58 12.08 17.25
CA SER A 357 -14.60 13.37 17.95
C SER A 357 -14.69 14.57 17.00
N GLU A 358 -14.11 14.50 15.80
CA GLU A 358 -14.29 15.51 14.76
C GLU A 358 -15.74 15.56 14.28
N THR A 359 -16.37 14.38 14.09
CA THR A 359 -17.78 14.28 13.72
C THR A 359 -18.69 14.90 14.79
N GLU A 360 -18.49 14.52 16.06
CA GLU A 360 -19.27 15.05 17.20
C GLU A 360 -19.12 16.57 17.33
N ARG A 361 -17.90 17.11 17.15
CA ARG A 361 -17.66 18.57 17.15
C ARG A 361 -18.39 19.27 16.03
N ALA A 362 -18.30 18.76 14.79
CA ALA A 362 -18.99 19.35 13.65
C ALA A 362 -20.52 19.32 13.81
N GLU A 363 -21.08 18.25 14.38
CA GLU A 363 -22.50 18.17 14.70
C GLU A 363 -22.92 19.15 15.80
N ALA A 364 -22.09 19.32 16.83
CA ALA A 364 -22.34 20.28 17.91
C ALA A 364 -22.29 21.73 17.40
N GLU A 365 -21.32 22.07 16.55
CA GLU A 365 -21.23 23.38 15.88
C GLU A 365 -22.46 23.65 15.00
N ALA A 366 -22.92 22.65 14.24
CA ALA A 366 -24.13 22.76 13.43
C ALA A 366 -25.40 22.96 14.28
N LYS A 367 -25.48 22.34 15.46
CA LYS A 367 -26.59 22.53 16.41
C LYS A 367 -26.51 23.88 17.14
N GLY A 368 -25.32 24.32 17.53
CA GLY A 368 -25.08 25.62 18.18
C GLY A 368 -25.36 26.81 17.26
N ASN A 369 -25.01 26.67 15.97
CA ASN A 369 -25.40 27.61 14.91
C ASN A 369 -26.85 27.37 14.42
N GLY A 370 -27.45 26.25 14.81
CA GLY A 370 -28.75 25.72 14.38
C GLY A 370 -29.96 26.25 15.16
N GLY A 371 -29.77 27.28 15.99
CA GLY A 371 -30.87 28.14 16.44
C GLY A 371 -31.56 28.86 15.27
N GLU A 372 -30.96 28.89 14.07
CA GLU A 372 -31.53 29.69 12.97
C GLU A 372 -31.76 29.03 11.61
N ARG A 373 -31.29 27.81 11.28
CA ARG A 373 -31.75 27.11 10.06
C ARG A 373 -31.08 25.74 9.90
N LEU A 374 -31.87 24.66 9.92
CA LEU A 374 -31.83 23.51 8.99
C LEU A 374 -32.74 22.37 9.50
N LYS A 375 -34.06 22.58 9.41
CA LYS A 375 -34.97 21.47 9.08
C LYS A 375 -35.07 21.45 7.55
N ALA A 376 -34.38 20.52 6.91
CA ALA A 376 -34.79 19.84 5.65
C ALA A 376 -33.58 19.20 4.96
N ARG A 377 -33.47 17.87 5.03
CA ARG A 377 -33.67 16.95 3.89
C ARG A 377 -33.12 15.55 4.23
N LEU A 378 -34.08 14.62 4.34
CA LEU A 378 -33.91 13.18 4.14
C LEU A 378 -33.56 12.90 2.68
#